data_AF-A0A7J8NS35-F1
#
_entry.id   AF-A0A7J8NS35-F1
#
_cell.length_a   1.000
_cell.length_b   1.000
_cell.length_c   1.000
_cell.angle_alpha   90.00
_cell.angle_beta   90.00
_cell.angle_gamma   90.00
#
_symmetry.space_group_name_H-M   'P 1'
#
loop_
_entity.id
_entity.type
_entity.pdbx_description
1 polymer ?
#
loop_
_entity_poly.entity_id
_entity_poly.type
_entity_poly.pdbx_seq_one_letter_code
_entity_poly.pdbx_strand_id
1 'polypeptide(L)'
;PPTKAPTPPYKPPTPAPAPPVKAPTPPYKPPTPPTKAPTPAPAPPTKAPTPPYKPPVPTPPVKPPTTPAPPYKPPSPPLPPVRTKKDCIPLCGQRCKLHSRTNLCLRACMTCCDRCKCVPPGTYGNREMCGKCYTDMRTHRNKHKCP
;
A
#
# COMPACT_ATOMS: atom_id res chain seq x y z
N PRO A 1 44.11 1.60 -71.20
CA PRO A 1 43.67 2.55 -70.15
C PRO A 1 42.13 2.52 -70.06
N PRO A 2 41.51 2.13 -68.95
CA PRO A 2 40.06 2.11 -68.86
C PRO A 2 39.54 3.51 -68.48
N THR A 3 38.71 4.10 -69.35
CA THR A 3 37.99 5.34 -69.11
C THR A 3 36.91 5.09 -68.04
N LYS A 4 37.06 5.71 -66.86
CA LYS A 4 36.03 5.71 -65.81
C LYS A 4 34.79 6.46 -66.30
N ALA A 5 33.63 5.82 -66.20
CA ALA A 5 32.34 6.45 -66.45
C ALA A 5 32.06 7.56 -65.40
N PRO A 6 31.38 8.66 -65.78
CA PRO A 6 31.01 9.71 -64.84
C PRO A 6 29.95 9.21 -63.84
N THR A 7 30.19 9.41 -62.56
CA THR A 7 29.24 9.11 -61.49
C THR A 7 28.06 10.11 -61.53
N PRO A 8 26.82 9.65 -61.30
CA PRO A 8 25.65 10.52 -61.32
C PRO A 8 25.68 11.57 -60.18
N PRO A 9 25.04 12.73 -60.34
CA PRO A 9 25.01 13.78 -59.33
C PRO A 9 24.29 13.32 -58.07
N TYR A 10 24.95 13.43 -56.91
CA TYR A 10 24.35 13.11 -55.63
C TYR A 10 23.29 14.16 -55.27
N LYS A 11 22.02 13.72 -55.19
CA LYS A 11 20.90 14.57 -54.77
C LYS A 11 20.66 14.31 -53.28
N PRO A 12 20.87 15.29 -52.38
CA PRO A 12 20.68 15.08 -50.96
C PRO A 12 19.19 14.81 -50.66
N PRO A 13 18.89 13.92 -49.69
CA PRO A 13 17.52 13.66 -49.29
C PRO A 13 16.90 14.92 -48.65
N THR A 14 15.68 15.22 -49.05
CA THR A 14 14.86 16.29 -48.46
C THR A 14 14.61 16.03 -46.98
N PRO A 15 14.69 17.06 -46.09
CA PRO A 15 14.37 16.91 -44.69
C PRO A 15 12.94 16.40 -44.50
N ALA A 16 12.77 15.40 -43.63
CA ALA A 16 11.45 14.94 -43.22
C ALA A 16 10.66 16.07 -42.54
N PRO A 17 9.33 16.15 -42.73
CA PRO A 17 8.51 17.15 -42.06
C PRO A 17 8.57 16.97 -40.54
N ALA A 18 8.66 18.08 -39.81
CA ALA A 18 8.67 18.09 -38.35
C ALA A 18 7.37 17.46 -37.80
N PRO A 19 7.42 16.72 -36.68
CA PRO A 19 6.22 16.19 -36.05
C PRO A 19 5.30 17.34 -35.60
N PRO A 20 3.97 17.15 -35.63
CA PRO A 20 3.04 18.19 -35.20
C PRO A 20 3.28 18.52 -33.73
N VAL A 21 3.60 19.78 -33.46
CA VAL A 21 3.68 20.31 -32.10
C VAL A 21 2.27 20.27 -31.49
N LYS A 22 2.07 19.42 -30.47
CA LYS A 22 0.81 19.42 -29.70
C LYS A 22 0.67 20.80 -29.06
N ALA A 23 -0.47 21.44 -29.29
CA ALA A 23 -0.85 22.68 -28.63
C ALA A 23 -0.77 22.49 -27.09
N PRO A 24 -0.32 23.51 -26.34
CA PRO A 24 -0.31 23.45 -24.88
C PRO A 24 -1.74 23.26 -24.37
N THR A 25 -1.96 22.18 -23.63
CA THR A 25 -3.24 21.96 -22.96
C THR A 25 -3.49 23.09 -21.96
N PRO A 26 -4.70 23.68 -21.91
CA PRO A 26 -5.01 24.69 -20.91
C PRO A 26 -4.83 24.14 -19.49
N PRO A 27 -4.46 24.97 -18.50
CA PRO A 27 -4.33 24.52 -17.12
C PRO A 27 -5.62 23.88 -16.64
N TYR A 28 -5.55 22.62 -16.22
CA TYR A 28 -6.70 21.93 -15.64
C TYR A 28 -7.09 22.64 -14.33
N LYS A 29 -8.21 23.35 -14.35
CA LYS A 29 -8.84 23.93 -13.17
C LYS A 29 -9.85 22.91 -12.63
N PRO A 30 -9.62 22.30 -11.46
CA PRO A 30 -10.57 21.36 -10.89
C PRO A 30 -11.91 22.05 -10.66
N PRO A 31 -13.06 21.40 -10.94
CA PRO A 31 -14.36 21.93 -10.55
C PRO A 31 -14.39 22.07 -9.03
N THR A 32 -14.69 23.28 -8.55
CA THR A 32 -14.98 23.53 -7.15
C THR A 32 -16.22 22.70 -6.76
N PRO A 33 -16.17 21.91 -5.68
CA PRO A 33 -17.36 21.20 -5.23
C PRO A 33 -18.45 22.23 -4.89
N PRO A 34 -19.73 21.96 -5.19
CA PRO A 34 -20.81 22.80 -4.72
C PRO A 34 -20.75 22.81 -3.20
N THR A 35 -20.54 23.99 -2.62
CA THR A 35 -20.72 24.23 -1.18
C THR A 35 -22.19 23.97 -0.86
N LYS A 36 -22.52 22.74 -0.47
CA LYS A 36 -23.77 22.46 0.23
C LYS A 36 -23.80 23.33 1.47
N ALA A 37 -24.88 24.08 1.63
CA ALA A 37 -25.19 24.80 2.87
C ALA A 37 -25.02 23.85 4.08
N PRO A 38 -24.51 24.35 5.22
CA PRO A 38 -24.38 23.53 6.42
C PRO A 38 -25.77 23.09 6.87
N THR A 39 -26.04 21.78 6.79
CA THR A 39 -27.13 21.15 7.53
C THR A 39 -26.91 21.36 9.03
N PRO A 40 -27.97 21.67 9.82
CA PRO A 40 -27.88 21.74 11.28
C PRO A 40 -27.27 20.45 11.84
N ALA A 41 -26.35 20.61 12.79
CA ALA A 41 -25.72 19.49 13.48
C ALA A 41 -26.79 18.62 14.17
N PRO A 42 -26.72 17.27 14.05
CA PRO A 42 -27.56 16.41 14.88
C PRO A 42 -27.19 16.60 16.35
N ALA A 43 -28.21 16.64 17.21
CA ALA A 43 -28.06 16.74 18.66
C ALA A 43 -27.12 15.64 19.20
N PRO A 44 -26.35 15.92 20.28
CA PRO A 44 -25.48 14.92 20.87
C PRO A 44 -26.29 13.72 21.38
N PRO A 45 -25.80 12.47 21.22
CA PRO A 45 -26.47 11.32 21.80
C PRO A 45 -26.42 11.46 23.33
N THR A 46 -27.59 11.43 23.97
CA THR A 46 -27.72 11.24 25.40
C THR A 46 -27.06 9.92 25.76
N LYS A 47 -26.02 9.97 26.61
CA LYS A 47 -25.32 8.79 27.11
C LYS A 47 -26.34 7.87 27.78
N ALA A 48 -26.51 6.66 27.26
CA ALA A 48 -27.13 5.58 28.02
C ALA A 48 -26.30 5.33 29.30
N PRO A 49 -26.92 5.08 30.45
CA PRO A 49 -26.21 4.80 31.69
C PRO A 49 -25.37 3.53 31.52
N THR A 50 -24.08 3.66 31.77
CA THR A 50 -23.13 2.54 31.85
C THR A 50 -23.52 1.61 33.01
N PRO A 51 -23.46 0.28 32.86
CA PRO A 51 -23.63 -0.63 33.99
C PRO A 51 -22.56 -0.35 35.08
N PRO A 52 -22.86 -0.61 36.37
CA PRO A 52 -21.94 -0.29 37.46
C PRO A 52 -20.59 -0.96 37.28
N TYR A 53 -19.53 -0.13 37.22
CA TYR A 53 -18.15 -0.59 37.17
C TYR A 53 -17.82 -1.32 38.49
N LYS A 54 -17.73 -2.64 38.44
CA LYS A 54 -17.21 -3.47 39.52
C LYS A 54 -15.68 -3.34 39.48
N PRO A 55 -15.01 -2.86 40.55
CA PRO A 55 -13.56 -2.80 40.57
C PRO A 55 -12.96 -4.19 40.39
N PRO A 56 -11.93 -4.37 39.53
CA PRO A 56 -11.17 -5.61 39.51
C PRO A 56 -10.49 -5.82 40.86
N VAL A 57 -10.70 -7.00 41.45
CA VAL A 57 -10.05 -7.46 42.68
C VAL A 57 -8.52 -7.42 42.46
N PRO A 58 -7.72 -6.96 43.45
CA PRO A 58 -6.26 -7.02 43.33
C PRO A 58 -5.82 -8.47 43.13
N THR A 59 -5.28 -8.78 41.95
CA THR A 59 -4.61 -10.04 41.69
C THR A 59 -3.39 -10.17 42.62
N PRO A 60 -3.16 -11.32 43.26
CA PRO A 60 -1.95 -11.52 44.06
C PRO A 60 -0.70 -11.36 43.17
N PRO A 61 0.45 -10.93 43.74
CA PRO A 61 1.69 -10.78 42.98
C PRO A 61 2.10 -12.14 42.42
N VAL A 62 1.95 -12.29 41.10
CA VAL A 62 2.43 -13.46 40.37
C VAL A 62 3.96 -13.42 40.45
N LYS A 63 4.55 -14.33 41.24
CA LYS A 63 6.01 -14.57 41.23
C LYS A 63 6.44 -14.81 39.77
N PRO A 64 7.59 -14.28 39.32
CA PRO A 64 8.11 -14.63 38.01
C PRO A 64 8.30 -16.15 37.95
N PRO A 65 7.78 -16.84 36.92
CA PRO A 65 8.12 -18.24 36.73
C PRO A 65 9.60 -18.33 36.37
N THR A 66 10.43 -18.65 37.37
CA THR A 66 11.76 -19.23 37.17
C THR A 66 11.57 -20.63 36.64
N THR A 67 11.29 -20.75 35.34
CA THR A 67 11.41 -22.00 34.61
C THR A 67 12.59 -21.83 33.64
N PRO A 68 13.59 -22.73 33.64
CA PRO A 68 14.65 -22.71 32.65
C PRO A 68 14.04 -22.70 31.25
N ALA A 69 14.49 -21.79 30.39
CA ALA A 69 14.02 -21.72 29.01
C ALA A 69 14.14 -23.11 28.35
N PRO A 70 13.05 -23.73 27.87
CA PRO A 70 13.19 -24.92 27.04
C PRO A 70 13.98 -24.54 25.78
N PRO A 71 14.80 -25.44 25.22
CA PRO A 71 15.56 -25.18 24.00
C PRO A 71 14.59 -24.73 22.91
N TYR A 72 14.77 -23.50 22.43
CA TYR A 72 13.96 -22.84 21.41
C TYR A 72 13.80 -23.76 20.19
N LYS A 73 12.70 -24.53 20.14
CA LYS A 73 12.21 -25.08 18.89
C LYS A 73 11.78 -23.90 18.01
N PRO A 74 12.21 -23.84 16.75
CA PRO A 74 11.80 -22.78 15.83
C PRO A 74 10.26 -22.75 15.75
N PRO A 75 9.61 -21.60 16.01
CA PRO A 75 8.16 -21.52 16.06
C PRO A 75 7.58 -21.41 14.65
N SER A 76 6.61 -22.28 14.35
CA SER A 76 5.60 -22.15 13.30
C SER A 76 6.11 -22.20 11.84
N PRO A 77 5.32 -22.76 10.90
CA PRO A 77 5.72 -22.85 9.50
C PRO A 77 6.10 -21.46 8.97
N PRO A 78 7.20 -21.32 8.24
CA PRO A 78 7.61 -20.05 7.68
C PRO A 78 6.45 -19.50 6.85
N LEU A 79 6.07 -18.24 7.11
CA LEU A 79 5.16 -17.47 6.26
C LEU A 79 5.45 -17.80 4.80
N PRO A 80 4.42 -18.05 3.97
CA PRO A 80 4.63 -18.47 2.60
C PRO A 80 5.59 -17.48 1.95
N PRO A 81 6.74 -17.96 1.44
CA PRO A 81 7.78 -17.08 0.97
C PRO A 81 7.25 -16.30 -0.23
N VAL A 82 7.04 -14.99 -0.07
CA VAL A 82 6.71 -14.12 -1.19
C VAL A 82 8.00 -13.92 -1.99
N ARG A 83 8.19 -14.72 -3.03
CA ARG A 83 9.40 -14.65 -3.86
C ARG A 83 9.16 -13.77 -5.08
N THR A 84 7.91 -13.64 -5.51
CA THR A 84 7.52 -12.89 -6.69
C THR A 84 6.27 -12.04 -6.43
N LYS A 85 6.05 -11.03 -7.29
CA LYS A 85 4.83 -10.21 -7.30
C LYS A 85 3.55 -11.05 -7.40
N LYS A 86 3.60 -12.21 -8.06
CA LYS A 86 2.45 -13.09 -8.25
C LYS A 86 1.98 -13.71 -6.94
N ASP A 87 2.92 -14.00 -6.03
CA ASP A 87 2.61 -14.54 -4.70
C ASP A 87 1.87 -13.51 -3.81
N CYS A 88 2.05 -12.21 -4.10
CA CYS A 88 1.30 -11.16 -3.43
C CYS A 88 -0.20 -11.23 -3.71
N ILE A 89 -0.61 -11.65 -4.92
CA ILE A 89 -2.01 -11.63 -5.38
C ILE A 89 -2.95 -12.37 -4.42
N PRO A 90 -2.76 -13.68 -4.16
CA PRO A 90 -3.63 -14.40 -3.25
C PRO A 90 -3.51 -13.91 -1.80
N LEU A 91 -2.32 -13.50 -1.35
CA LEU A 91 -2.08 -13.05 0.02
C LEU A 91 -2.77 -11.71 0.33
N CYS A 92 -2.63 -10.74 -0.56
CA CYS A 92 -3.35 -9.48 -0.45
C CYS A 92 -4.85 -9.66 -0.64
N GLY A 93 -5.28 -10.64 -1.45
CA GLY A 93 -6.67 -11.05 -1.56
C GLY A 93 -7.26 -11.42 -0.20
N GLN A 94 -6.56 -12.26 0.56
CA GLN A 94 -6.97 -12.61 1.93
C GLN A 94 -6.92 -11.41 2.87
N ARG A 95 -5.82 -10.66 2.86
CA ARG A 95 -5.63 -9.49 3.73
C ARG A 95 -6.74 -8.44 3.58
N CYS A 96 -7.17 -8.21 2.34
CA CYS A 96 -8.14 -7.17 2.00
C CYS A 96 -9.59 -7.66 1.97
N LYS A 97 -9.85 -8.94 2.23
CA LYS A 97 -11.17 -9.58 2.08
C LYS A 97 -12.27 -8.89 2.88
N LEU A 98 -11.96 -8.44 4.10
CA LEU A 98 -12.92 -7.77 5.00
C LEU A 98 -12.76 -6.25 4.99
N HIS A 99 -11.90 -5.70 4.14
CA HIS A 99 -11.67 -4.27 4.11
C HIS A 99 -12.81 -3.58 3.35
N SER A 100 -13.42 -2.57 3.96
CA SER A 100 -14.50 -1.75 3.36
C SER A 100 -14.17 -1.12 2.01
N ARG A 101 -12.87 -0.99 1.67
CA ARG A 101 -12.36 -0.45 0.41
C ARG A 101 -11.38 -1.46 -0.20
N THR A 102 -11.88 -2.63 -0.56
CA THR A 102 -11.08 -3.78 -1.04
C THR A 102 -10.09 -3.39 -2.14
N ASN A 103 -10.54 -2.68 -3.19
CA ASN A 103 -9.68 -2.27 -4.30
C ASN A 103 -8.54 -1.34 -3.88
N LEU A 104 -8.79 -0.45 -2.92
CA LEU A 104 -7.77 0.45 -2.38
C LEU A 104 -6.77 -0.32 -1.52
N CYS A 105 -7.28 -1.22 -0.67
CA CYS A 105 -6.45 -2.11 0.14
C CYS A 105 -5.54 -2.98 -0.72
N LEU A 106 -6.08 -3.61 -1.78
CA LEU A 106 -5.30 -4.46 -2.69
C LEU A 106 -4.16 -3.68 -3.34
N ARG A 107 -4.41 -2.46 -3.82
CA ARG A 107 -3.36 -1.61 -4.41
C ARG A 107 -2.26 -1.27 -3.42
N ALA A 108 -2.64 -0.90 -2.18
CA ALA A 108 -1.69 -0.59 -1.12
C ALA A 108 -0.87 -1.84 -0.73
N CYS A 109 -1.56 -2.97 -0.51
CA CYS A 109 -0.97 -4.25 -0.18
C CYS A 109 0.02 -4.71 -1.26
N MET A 110 -0.34 -4.67 -2.54
CA MET A 110 0.56 -5.03 -3.65
C MET A 110 1.84 -4.22 -3.65
N THR A 111 1.75 -2.93 -3.36
CA THR A 111 2.93 -2.05 -3.32
C THR A 111 3.81 -2.38 -2.12
N CYS A 112 3.20 -2.69 -0.98
CA CYS A 112 3.93 -3.09 0.23
C CYS A 112 4.57 -4.46 0.08
N CYS A 113 3.86 -5.41 -0.51
CA CYS A 113 4.31 -6.76 -0.76
C CYS A 113 5.46 -6.80 -1.76
N ASP A 114 5.41 -6.03 -2.83
CA ASP A 114 6.49 -5.96 -3.82
C ASP A 114 7.80 -5.43 -3.23
N ARG A 115 7.68 -4.43 -2.36
CA ARG A 115 8.84 -3.81 -1.72
C ARG A 115 9.40 -4.63 -0.56
N CYS A 116 8.52 -5.18 0.28
CA CYS A 116 8.89 -5.88 1.51
C CYS A 116 8.93 -7.39 1.37
N LYS A 117 8.47 -7.94 0.25
CA LYS A 117 8.37 -9.39 -0.02
C LYS A 117 7.71 -10.15 1.13
N CYS A 118 6.66 -9.54 1.69
CA CYS A 118 5.91 -10.09 2.82
C CYS A 118 4.52 -9.47 2.88
N VAL A 119 3.52 -10.32 3.17
CA VAL A 119 2.15 -9.92 3.53
C VAL A 119 1.82 -10.58 4.85
N PRO A 120 1.44 -9.82 5.89
CA PRO A 120 1.17 -10.45 7.17
C PRO A 120 -0.16 -11.22 7.13
N PRO A 121 -0.28 -12.29 7.92
CA PRO A 121 -1.43 -13.19 7.88
C PRO A 121 -2.66 -12.52 8.49
N GLY A 122 -3.85 -13.03 8.15
CA GLY A 122 -5.12 -12.47 8.60
C GLY A 122 -5.55 -11.22 7.83
N THR A 123 -6.69 -10.65 8.24
CA THR A 123 -7.30 -9.47 7.60
C THR A 123 -6.99 -8.16 8.34
N TYR A 124 -6.43 -8.23 9.53
CA TYR A 124 -6.11 -7.08 10.39
C TYR A 124 -4.92 -7.41 11.30
N GLY A 125 -4.13 -6.41 11.67
CA GLY A 125 -3.00 -6.58 12.61
C GLY A 125 -1.80 -7.33 12.02
N ASN A 126 -1.01 -7.95 12.92
CA ASN A 126 0.14 -8.82 12.64
C ASN A 126 1.22 -8.17 11.76
N ARG A 127 1.28 -6.84 11.71
CA ARG A 127 2.16 -6.09 10.81
C ARG A 127 3.64 -6.32 11.16
N GLU A 128 3.89 -6.53 12.45
CA GLU A 128 5.16 -6.90 13.05
C GLU A 128 5.75 -8.21 12.50
N MET A 129 4.92 -9.13 11.97
CA MET A 129 5.41 -10.37 11.34
C MET A 129 6.19 -10.11 10.05
N CYS A 130 5.86 -9.03 9.34
CA CYS A 130 6.62 -8.58 8.17
C CYS A 130 7.69 -7.52 8.51
N GLY A 131 7.91 -7.29 9.80
CA GLY A 131 8.92 -6.38 10.33
C GLY A 131 8.74 -4.92 9.90
N LYS A 132 9.82 -4.17 10.08
CA LYS A 132 9.89 -2.71 9.91
C LYS A 132 9.48 -2.25 8.50
N CYS A 133 9.81 -3.01 7.46
CA CYS A 133 9.49 -2.61 6.09
C CYS A 133 7.99 -2.39 5.88
N TYR A 134 7.14 -3.26 6.45
CA TYR A 134 5.69 -3.18 6.30
C TYR A 134 5.05 -2.20 7.30
N THR A 135 5.62 -2.07 8.51
CA THR A 135 5.11 -1.15 9.54
C THR A 135 5.45 0.31 9.25
N ASP A 136 6.67 0.57 8.81
CA ASP A 136 7.27 1.91 8.72
C ASP A 136 7.02 2.58 7.37
N MET A 137 6.45 1.84 6.42
CA MET A 137 6.05 2.41 5.14
C MET A 137 4.92 3.43 5.36
N ARG A 138 5.21 4.68 5.04
CA ARG A 138 4.27 5.79 5.17
C ARG A 138 3.94 6.43 3.82
N THR A 139 2.77 7.03 3.78
CA THR A 139 2.35 7.92 2.69
C THR A 139 2.98 9.30 2.89
N HIS A 140 2.89 10.18 1.89
CA HIS A 140 3.33 11.58 2.01
C HIS A 140 2.69 12.34 3.19
N ARG A 141 1.52 11.88 3.69
CA ARG A 141 0.81 12.47 4.84
C ARG A 141 1.19 11.80 6.17
N ASN A 142 2.34 11.14 6.23
CA ASN A 142 2.86 10.44 7.41
C ASN A 142 1.91 9.37 8.02
N LYS A 143 0.91 8.91 7.26
CA LYS A 143 0.04 7.79 7.65
C LYS A 143 0.61 6.46 7.17
N HIS A 144 0.39 5.40 7.94
CA HIS A 144 0.73 4.03 7.52
C HIS A 144 0.13 3.73 6.15
N LYS A 145 0.98 3.26 5.24
CA LYS A 145 0.62 2.98 3.85
C LYS A 145 0.08 1.57 3.68
N CYS A 146 0.65 0.60 4.40
CA CYS A 146 0.30 -0.81 4.27
C CYS A 146 -0.92 -1.16 5.13
N PRO A 147 -1.88 -1.95 4.62
CA PRO A 147 -3.09 -2.35 5.34
C PRO A 147 -2.79 -3.33 6.49
#